data_AF-A0A8H4WMJ0-F1
#
_entry.id   AF-A0A8H4WMJ0-F1
#
_cell.length_a   1.000
_cell.length_b   1.000
_cell.length_c   1.000
_cell.angle_alpha   90.00
_cell.angle_beta   90.00
_cell.angle_gamma   90.00
#
_symmetry.space_group_name_H-M   'P 1'
#
loop_
_entity.id
_entity.type
_entity.pdbx_description
1 polymer ?
#
loop_
_entity_poly.entity_id
_entity_poly.type
_entity_poly.pdbx_seq_one_letter_code
_entity_poly.pdbx_strand_id
1 'polypeptide(L)'
;KKMIVLPTGDDEVPVPQAEPGPSQEYRTNTEIPLLVCGDFNSTEDSSVYELMSMGRVPPDHLELSSFQYGSFTRDGIEHPFSLRDAYAHTKHTADEMPFTNYTPGFADVIDYIWYSTNTLEVVDLLGPPDPEYLKRVPAFPNWHFPADHIQIMSEFVIKGRKEKKHLPDREPDFGPGSRG
;
A
#
# COMPACT_ATOMS: atom_id res chain seq x y z
N LYS A 1 -10.20 18.13 21.70
CA LYS A 1 -10.33 18.67 20.32
C LYS A 1 -11.81 18.98 20.10
N LYS A 2 -12.19 20.23 19.83
CA LYS A 2 -13.58 20.54 19.44
C LYS A 2 -13.77 20.09 18.00
N MET A 3 -14.65 19.12 17.76
CA MET A 3 -15.04 18.72 16.41
C MET A 3 -16.00 19.75 15.83
N ILE A 4 -15.83 20.05 14.55
CA ILE A 4 -16.72 20.93 13.79
C ILE A 4 -17.99 20.12 13.50
N VAL A 5 -19.12 20.59 14.01
CA VAL A 5 -20.44 20.02 13.71
C VAL A 5 -20.97 20.74 12.48
N LEU A 6 -21.19 20.01 11.39
CA LEU A 6 -21.88 20.53 10.21
C LEU A 6 -23.37 20.70 10.52
N PRO A 7 -24.03 21.75 10.02
CA PRO A 7 -25.45 21.96 10.28
C PRO A 7 -26.28 20.88 9.57
N THR A 8 -26.93 20.02 10.34
CA THR A 8 -27.96 19.09 9.86
C THR A 8 -29.31 19.82 9.79
N GLY A 9 -30.09 19.59 8.73
CA GLY A 9 -31.44 20.15 8.61
C GLY A 9 -32.35 19.67 9.74
N ASP A 10 -33.35 20.48 10.08
CA ASP A 10 -34.15 20.42 11.33
C ASP A 10 -34.88 19.09 11.64
N ASP A 11 -34.80 18.07 10.79
CA ASP A 11 -35.52 16.78 10.92
C ASP A 11 -34.63 15.51 10.95
N GLU A 12 -33.29 15.63 10.97
CA GLU A 12 -32.43 14.44 11.12
C GLU A 12 -32.19 14.07 12.59
N VAL A 13 -32.69 12.89 12.99
CA VAL A 13 -32.37 12.28 14.28
C VAL A 13 -30.85 12.06 14.33
N PRO A 14 -30.12 12.59 15.34
CA PRO A 14 -28.68 12.41 15.42
C PRO A 14 -28.35 10.91 15.53
N VAL A 15 -27.63 10.39 14.53
CA VAL A 15 -27.06 9.04 14.62
C VAL A 15 -26.15 9.02 15.85
N PRO A 16 -26.30 8.06 16.79
CA PRO A 16 -25.42 7.96 17.95
C PRO A 16 -23.97 7.86 17.45
N GLN A 17 -23.16 8.87 17.77
CA GLN A 17 -21.74 8.82 17.47
C GLN A 17 -21.14 7.68 18.29
N ALA A 18 -20.52 6.71 17.62
CA ALA A 18 -19.81 5.64 18.30
C ALA A 18 -18.70 6.27 19.16
N GLU A 19 -18.68 5.95 20.45
CA GLU A 19 -17.59 6.32 21.34
C GLU A 19 -16.27 5.82 20.73
N PRO A 20 -15.28 6.69 20.51
CA PRO A 20 -13.98 6.27 20.00
C PRO A 20 -13.39 5.20 20.91
N GLY A 21 -12.84 4.14 20.32
CA GLY A 21 -12.10 3.13 21.07
C GLY A 21 -10.90 3.74 21.81
N PRO A 22 -10.35 3.05 22.83
CA PRO A 22 -9.18 3.52 23.54
C PRO A 22 -8.00 3.75 22.58
N SER A 23 -7.20 4.78 22.83
CA SER A 23 -5.98 5.05 22.08
C SER A 23 -5.06 3.83 22.09
N GLN A 24 -4.52 3.49 20.93
CA GLN A 24 -3.59 2.37 20.78
C GLN A 24 -2.15 2.82 21.02
N GLU A 25 -1.40 2.06 21.82
CA GLU A 25 0.03 2.26 22.02
C GLU A 25 0.85 1.43 21.02
N TYR A 26 1.75 2.10 20.32
CA TYR A 26 2.69 1.50 19.37
C TYR A 26 4.08 1.44 19.99
N ARG A 27 4.75 0.29 19.85
CA ARG A 27 6.11 0.05 20.36
C ARG A 27 7.16 0.64 19.45
N THR A 28 6.91 0.58 18.14
CA THR A 28 7.79 1.14 17.10
C THR A 28 6.95 1.88 16.06
N ASN A 29 7.57 2.83 15.36
CA ASN A 29 6.88 3.62 14.33
C ASN A 29 6.36 2.75 13.17
N THR A 30 6.98 1.59 12.91
CA THR A 30 6.57 0.64 11.87
C THR A 30 5.31 -0.16 12.22
N GLU A 31 4.79 -0.05 13.44
CA GLU A 31 3.50 -0.63 13.83
C GLU A 31 2.32 0.29 13.55
N ILE A 32 2.57 1.56 13.20
CA ILE A 32 1.54 2.49 12.77
C ILE A 32 1.18 2.16 11.31
N PRO A 33 -0.10 1.91 10.99
CA PRO A 33 -0.52 1.69 9.61
C PRO A 33 -0.09 2.84 8.69
N LEU A 34 0.54 2.48 7.56
CA LEU A 34 1.05 3.42 6.58
C LEU A 34 0.46 3.12 5.21
N LEU A 35 -0.10 4.15 4.59
CA LEU A 35 -0.45 4.20 3.18
C LEU A 35 0.39 5.29 2.52
N VAL A 36 1.03 4.98 1.39
CA VAL A 36 1.74 5.95 0.56
C VAL A 36 1.15 5.88 -0.84
N CYS A 37 0.47 6.95 -1.25
CA CYS A 37 -0.24 7.04 -2.52
C CYS A 37 0.33 8.18 -3.35
N GLY A 38 0.41 8.01 -4.66
CA GLY A 38 0.74 9.11 -5.57
C GLY A 38 1.15 8.65 -6.95
N ASP A 39 1.37 9.64 -7.80
CA ASP A 39 2.10 9.50 -9.07
C ASP A 39 3.61 9.53 -8.77
N PHE A 40 4.28 8.42 -9.05
CA PHE A 40 5.73 8.28 -8.84
C PHE A 40 6.53 8.59 -10.11
N ASN A 41 5.87 8.76 -11.27
CA ASN A 41 6.51 8.86 -12.58
C ASN A 41 7.59 7.78 -12.80
N SER A 42 7.32 6.58 -12.27
CA SER A 42 8.29 5.49 -12.17
C SER A 42 7.60 4.17 -12.46
N THR A 43 8.10 3.42 -13.43
CA THR A 43 7.59 2.09 -13.80
C THR A 43 8.11 1.03 -12.82
N GLU A 44 7.60 -0.20 -12.93
CA GLU A 44 7.90 -1.27 -11.98
C GLU A 44 9.36 -1.74 -11.99
N ASP A 45 10.08 -1.49 -13.09
CA ASP A 45 11.50 -1.78 -13.28
C ASP A 45 12.43 -0.67 -12.77
N SER A 46 11.87 0.41 -12.22
CA SER A 46 12.63 1.53 -11.67
C SER A 46 13.24 1.23 -10.29
N SER A 47 14.30 1.98 -9.96
CA SER A 47 14.86 2.02 -8.61
C SER A 47 13.86 2.52 -7.56
N VAL A 48 12.91 3.37 -7.94
CA VAL A 48 11.86 3.86 -7.04
C VAL A 48 10.94 2.72 -6.62
N TYR A 49 10.48 1.91 -7.58
CA TYR A 49 9.66 0.75 -7.28
C TYR A 49 10.43 -0.30 -6.46
N GLU A 50 11.71 -0.54 -6.79
CA GLU A 50 12.58 -1.43 -5.99
C GLU A 50 12.71 -0.92 -4.55
N LEU A 51 12.98 0.38 -4.35
CA LEU A 51 13.11 0.97 -3.01
C LEU A 51 11.84 0.74 -2.20
N MET A 52 10.68 1.05 -2.78
CA MET A 52 9.40 0.95 -2.10
C MET A 52 9.05 -0.51 -1.77
N SER A 53 9.29 -1.45 -2.69
CA SER A 53 8.91 -2.86 -2.51
C SER A 53 9.89 -3.68 -1.66
N MET A 54 11.20 -3.45 -1.82
CA MET A 54 12.26 -4.20 -1.15
C MET A 54 12.79 -3.49 0.11
N GLY A 55 12.48 -2.19 0.25
CA GLY A 55 12.98 -1.34 1.33
C GLY A 55 14.43 -0.92 1.19
N ARG A 56 15.09 -1.25 0.06
CA ARG A 56 16.48 -0.90 -0.18
C ARG A 56 16.80 -0.85 -1.67
N VAL A 57 17.67 0.08 -2.05
CA VAL A 57 18.34 0.13 -3.35
C VAL A 57 19.85 0.24 -3.12
N PRO A 58 20.67 -0.61 -3.76
CA PRO A 58 22.10 -0.57 -3.58
C PRO A 58 22.75 0.63 -4.31
N PRO A 59 23.92 1.11 -3.87
CA PRO A 59 24.58 2.29 -4.43
C PRO A 59 25.01 2.13 -5.90
N ASP A 60 25.21 0.89 -6.35
CA ASP A 60 25.61 0.53 -7.72
C ASP A 60 24.42 0.27 -8.66
N HIS A 61 23.19 0.56 -8.24
CA HIS A 61 22.01 0.48 -9.10
C HIS A 61 22.18 1.34 -10.36
N LEU A 62 21.81 0.80 -11.53
CA LEU A 62 22.06 1.44 -12.83
C LEU A 62 21.52 2.88 -12.89
N GLU A 63 20.29 3.09 -12.41
CA GLU A 63 19.64 4.41 -12.37
C GLU A 63 20.28 5.39 -11.37
N LEU A 64 21.04 4.92 -10.38
CA LEU A 64 21.73 5.80 -9.41
C LEU A 64 23.18 6.05 -9.80
N SER A 65 23.83 5.06 -10.43
CA SER A 65 25.26 5.06 -10.77
C SER A 65 25.71 6.24 -11.64
N SER A 66 24.79 6.81 -12.42
CA SER A 66 25.07 7.96 -13.30
C SER A 66 24.92 9.32 -12.61
N PHE A 67 24.50 9.35 -11.35
CA PHE A 67 24.24 10.56 -10.57
C PHE A 67 25.07 10.59 -9.28
N GLN A 68 25.14 11.76 -8.64
CA GLN A 68 25.83 11.94 -7.36
C GLN A 68 24.85 12.48 -6.31
N TYR A 69 24.34 11.58 -5.45
CA TYR A 69 23.42 11.90 -4.36
C TYR A 69 24.09 11.81 -2.97
N GLY A 70 25.42 11.98 -2.93
CA GLY A 70 26.18 11.96 -1.68
C GLY A 70 26.15 10.59 -1.00
N SER A 71 25.69 10.54 0.26
CA SER A 71 25.60 9.29 1.03
C SER A 71 24.69 8.26 0.38
N PHE A 72 23.64 8.68 -0.34
CA PHE A 72 22.72 7.75 -0.99
C PHE A 72 23.38 6.96 -2.14
N THR A 73 24.24 7.60 -2.92
CA THR A 73 25.04 6.94 -3.97
C THR A 73 26.28 6.25 -3.42
N ARG A 74 26.65 6.47 -2.15
CA ARG A 74 27.80 5.83 -1.51
C ARG A 74 27.39 4.57 -0.73
N ASP A 75 26.33 4.68 0.06
CA ASP A 75 25.91 3.67 1.03
C ASP A 75 24.64 2.92 0.58
N GLY A 76 23.92 3.47 -0.40
CA GLY A 76 22.59 3.02 -0.83
C GLY A 76 21.47 3.82 -0.16
N ILE A 77 20.24 3.47 -0.50
CA ILE A 77 19.02 4.07 0.06
C ILE A 77 18.21 2.95 0.71
N GLU A 78 17.68 3.17 1.93
CA GLU A 78 16.86 2.17 2.62
C GLU A 78 15.76 2.80 3.50
N HIS A 79 14.72 2.01 3.77
CA HIS A 79 13.66 2.34 4.72
C HIS A 79 13.19 1.10 5.52
N PRO A 80 12.64 1.27 6.73
CA PRO A 80 12.31 0.14 7.61
C PRO A 80 10.92 -0.46 7.36
N PHE A 81 10.13 0.08 6.44
CA PHE A 81 8.74 -0.31 6.22
C PHE A 81 8.63 -1.56 5.33
N SER A 82 7.75 -2.49 5.69
CA SER A 82 7.38 -3.63 4.86
C SER A 82 6.20 -3.26 3.96
N LEU A 83 6.50 -2.56 2.87
CA LEU A 83 5.50 -2.07 1.93
C LEU A 83 5.24 -3.07 0.80
N ARG A 84 4.04 -3.01 0.25
CA ARG A 84 3.67 -3.70 -0.99
C ARG A 84 2.72 -2.81 -1.77
N ASP A 85 2.82 -2.84 -3.10
CA ASP A 85 1.82 -2.23 -3.96
C ASP A 85 0.49 -3.02 -3.85
N ALA A 86 -0.62 -2.32 -3.66
CA ALA A 86 -1.96 -2.89 -3.55
C ALA A 86 -2.33 -3.73 -4.78
N TYR A 87 -1.94 -3.30 -5.99
CA TYR A 87 -2.24 -3.98 -7.25
C TYR A 87 -1.29 -5.14 -7.59
N ALA A 88 -0.24 -5.35 -6.79
CA ALA A 88 0.77 -6.36 -7.07
C ALA A 88 0.26 -7.82 -7.17
N HIS A 89 -0.94 -8.10 -6.69
CA HIS A 89 -1.55 -9.43 -6.75
C HIS A 89 -2.41 -9.67 -8.00
N THR A 90 -2.78 -8.62 -8.74
CA THR A 90 -3.53 -8.74 -10.00
C THR A 90 -2.59 -8.87 -11.21
N LYS A 91 -1.29 -8.70 -11.02
CA LYS A 91 -0.26 -8.89 -12.06
C LYS A 91 -0.36 -10.26 -12.71
N HIS A 92 -0.28 -10.29 -14.03
CA HIS A 92 -0.41 -11.48 -14.87
C HIS A 92 -1.77 -12.20 -14.75
N THR A 93 -2.81 -11.47 -14.34
CA THR A 93 -4.20 -11.96 -14.30
C THR A 93 -5.08 -11.15 -15.25
N ALA A 94 -6.34 -11.56 -15.40
CA ALA A 94 -7.31 -10.81 -16.20
C ALA A 94 -7.65 -9.43 -15.61
N ASP A 95 -7.36 -9.23 -14.32
CA ASP A 95 -7.66 -8.00 -13.57
C ASP A 95 -6.42 -7.08 -13.44
N GLU A 96 -5.35 -7.38 -14.19
CA GLU A 96 -4.15 -6.54 -14.24
C GLU A 96 -4.49 -5.15 -14.80
N MET A 97 -4.03 -4.10 -14.10
CA MET A 97 -4.17 -2.73 -14.59
C MET A 97 -3.17 -2.50 -15.73
N PRO A 98 -3.62 -2.24 -16.97
CA PRO A 98 -2.71 -2.13 -18.11
C PRO A 98 -1.89 -0.83 -18.10
N PHE A 99 -2.38 0.20 -17.40
CA PHE A 99 -1.73 1.49 -17.24
C PHE A 99 -2.42 2.27 -16.12
N THR A 100 -1.75 3.29 -15.60
CA THR A 100 -2.37 4.33 -14.78
C THR A 100 -2.27 5.70 -15.44
N ASN A 101 -1.31 5.91 -16.35
CA ASN A 101 -1.25 7.05 -17.27
C ASN A 101 -1.37 6.56 -18.71
N TYR A 102 -2.21 7.22 -19.52
CA TYR A 102 -2.44 6.84 -20.92
C TYR A 102 -2.48 8.05 -21.86
N THR A 103 -1.38 8.27 -22.59
CA THR A 103 -1.21 9.38 -23.53
C THR A 103 -0.66 8.91 -24.88
N PRO A 104 -0.66 9.76 -25.94
CA PRO A 104 0.00 9.41 -27.19
C PRO A 104 1.51 9.25 -27.00
N GLY A 105 1.99 8.01 -26.98
CA GLY A 105 3.41 7.68 -26.87
C GLY A 105 3.86 7.19 -25.49
N PHE A 106 2.98 7.20 -24.48
CA PHE A 106 3.27 6.62 -23.18
C PHE A 106 2.00 6.00 -22.58
N ALA A 107 2.09 4.73 -22.19
CA ALA A 107 1.00 3.97 -21.59
C ALA A 107 1.62 2.98 -20.62
N ASP A 108 1.62 3.31 -19.33
CA ASP A 108 2.24 2.48 -18.31
C ASP A 108 1.67 2.75 -16.91
N VAL A 109 2.03 1.90 -15.96
CA VAL A 109 1.70 2.04 -14.54
C VAL A 109 2.80 2.88 -13.87
N ILE A 110 2.40 4.06 -13.38
CA ILE A 110 3.27 4.99 -12.64
C ILE A 110 2.62 5.54 -11.36
N ASP A 111 1.36 5.20 -11.12
CA ASP A 111 0.62 5.53 -9.91
C ASP A 111 0.47 4.29 -9.04
N TYR A 112 0.76 4.41 -7.74
CA TYR A 112 0.75 3.27 -6.82
C TYR A 112 0.06 3.60 -5.51
N ILE A 113 -0.52 2.57 -4.89
CA ILE A 113 -0.98 2.58 -3.49
C ILE A 113 -0.11 1.59 -2.72
N TRP A 114 0.91 2.10 -2.03
CA TRP A 114 1.75 1.29 -1.16
C TRP A 114 1.13 1.19 0.22
N TYR A 115 1.12 -0.02 0.79
CA TYR A 115 0.59 -0.26 2.13
C TYR A 115 1.54 -1.07 3.00
N SER A 116 1.57 -0.78 4.30
CA SER A 116 2.33 -1.57 5.28
C SER A 116 1.68 -2.93 5.55
N THR A 117 2.29 -3.98 5.01
CA THR A 117 1.74 -5.35 4.98
C THR A 117 1.59 -6.01 6.36
N ASN A 118 2.34 -5.54 7.36
CA ASN A 118 2.27 -6.01 8.74
C ASN A 118 1.01 -5.50 9.48
N THR A 119 0.41 -4.40 9.03
CA THR A 119 -0.72 -3.74 9.71
C THR A 119 -1.97 -3.64 8.86
N LEU A 120 -1.86 -3.76 7.54
CA LEU A 120 -2.97 -3.59 6.60
C LEU A 120 -3.11 -4.81 5.69
N GLU A 121 -4.33 -5.08 5.25
CA GLU A 121 -4.68 -6.10 4.26
C GLU A 121 -5.57 -5.48 3.20
N VAL A 122 -5.28 -5.74 1.92
CA VAL A 122 -6.16 -5.38 0.81
C VAL A 122 -7.35 -6.33 0.80
N VAL A 123 -8.56 -5.79 0.73
CA VAL A 123 -9.82 -6.54 0.62
C VAL A 123 -10.30 -6.57 -0.82
N ASP A 124 -10.32 -5.40 -1.44
CA ASP A 124 -10.88 -5.20 -2.76
C ASP A 124 -10.09 -4.13 -3.52
N LEU A 125 -10.15 -4.19 -4.84
CA LEU A 125 -9.48 -3.28 -5.76
C LEU A 125 -10.46 -2.81 -6.83
N LEU A 126 -10.35 -1.55 -7.20
CA LEU A 126 -10.97 -1.07 -8.43
C LEU A 126 -10.22 -1.64 -9.63
N GLY A 127 -10.89 -2.52 -10.38
CA GLY A 127 -10.37 -3.15 -11.58
C GLY A 127 -10.19 -2.18 -12.78
N PRO A 128 -9.61 -2.68 -13.88
CA PRO A 128 -9.31 -1.84 -15.04
C PRO A 128 -10.55 -1.34 -15.78
N PRO A 129 -10.43 -0.24 -16.55
CA PRO A 129 -11.45 0.14 -17.51
C PRO A 129 -11.72 -0.99 -18.50
N ASP A 130 -12.97 -1.07 -19.00
CA ASP A 130 -13.39 -2.09 -19.96
C ASP A 130 -12.43 -2.16 -21.17
N PRO A 131 -11.76 -3.32 -21.42
CA PRO A 131 -10.86 -3.49 -22.54
C PRO A 131 -11.50 -3.22 -23.91
N GLU A 132 -12.79 -3.52 -24.08
CA GLU A 132 -13.50 -3.27 -25.35
C GLU A 132 -13.74 -1.77 -25.59
N TYR A 133 -13.92 -1.01 -24.51
CA TYR A 133 -13.96 0.44 -24.58
C TYR A 133 -12.57 1.00 -24.93
N LEU A 134 -11.52 0.53 -24.26
CA LEU A 134 -10.14 1.00 -24.46
C LEU A 134 -9.65 0.82 -25.91
N LYS A 135 -10.06 -0.24 -26.61
CA LYS A 135 -9.76 -0.43 -28.05
C LYS A 135 -10.20 0.72 -28.96
N ARG A 136 -11.17 1.53 -28.52
CA ARG A 136 -11.75 2.65 -29.28
C ARG A 136 -11.18 3.99 -28.85
N VAL A 137 -10.39 4.02 -27.79
CA VAL A 137 -9.81 5.24 -27.22
C VAL A 137 -8.34 5.29 -27.57
N PRO A 138 -7.87 6.31 -28.32
CA PRO A 138 -6.47 6.38 -28.71
C PRO A 138 -5.55 6.87 -27.58
N ALA A 139 -6.07 7.66 -26.64
CA ALA A 139 -5.38 8.21 -25.47
C ALA A 139 -6.37 8.93 -24.54
N PHE A 140 -5.90 9.31 -23.36
CA PHE A 140 -6.51 10.28 -22.46
C PHE A 140 -5.73 11.62 -22.48
N PRO A 141 -6.33 12.74 -22.00
CA PRO A 141 -7.73 12.90 -21.61
C PRO A 141 -8.69 12.89 -22.81
N ASN A 142 -9.97 12.60 -22.54
CA ASN A 142 -11.07 12.72 -23.50
C ASN A 142 -12.37 13.14 -22.80
N TRP A 143 -13.49 13.19 -23.53
CA TRP A 143 -14.79 13.63 -22.98
C TRP A 143 -15.28 12.82 -21.77
N HIS A 144 -14.94 11.53 -21.69
CA HIS A 144 -15.34 10.64 -20.60
C HIS A 144 -14.26 10.53 -19.51
N PHE A 145 -12.99 10.78 -19.85
CA PHE A 145 -11.84 10.70 -18.93
C PHE A 145 -11.12 12.06 -18.91
N PRO A 146 -11.38 12.92 -17.92
CA PRO A 146 -10.90 14.31 -17.93
C PRO A 146 -9.40 14.47 -17.61
N ALA A 147 -8.73 13.41 -17.15
CA ALA A 147 -7.30 13.35 -16.89
C ALA A 147 -6.63 12.28 -17.75
N ASP A 148 -5.35 12.45 -18.03
CA ASP A 148 -4.48 11.43 -18.64
C ASP A 148 -4.15 10.27 -17.70
N HIS A 149 -4.29 10.49 -16.39
CA HIS A 149 -4.26 9.44 -15.37
C HIS A 149 -5.65 8.88 -15.08
N ILE A 150 -5.72 7.58 -14.81
CA ILE A 150 -6.92 6.92 -14.29
C ILE A 150 -6.85 6.73 -12.78
N GLN A 151 -8.01 6.80 -12.15
CA GLN A 151 -8.13 6.58 -10.72
C GLN A 151 -7.84 5.12 -10.38
N ILE A 152 -6.92 4.92 -9.44
CA ILE A 152 -6.73 3.66 -8.72
C ILE A 152 -7.40 3.75 -7.34
N MET A 153 -7.91 2.63 -6.84
CA MET A 153 -8.62 2.59 -5.57
C MET A 153 -8.52 1.20 -4.94
N SER A 154 -8.37 1.17 -3.62
CA SER A 154 -8.29 -0.07 -2.84
C SER A 154 -9.05 0.08 -1.53
N GLU A 155 -9.73 -0.99 -1.13
CA GLU A 155 -10.28 -1.17 0.21
C GLU A 155 -9.30 -1.94 1.10
N PHE A 156 -9.11 -1.46 2.33
CA PHE A 156 -8.20 -2.06 3.30
C PHE A 156 -8.90 -2.38 4.62
N VAL A 157 -8.46 -3.47 5.28
CA VAL A 157 -8.70 -3.69 6.72
C VAL A 157 -7.43 -3.40 7.51
N ILE A 158 -7.62 -2.85 8.70
CA ILE A 158 -6.55 -2.78 9.70
C ILE A 158 -6.48 -4.14 10.41
N LYS A 159 -5.31 -4.78 10.36
CA LYS A 159 -5.06 -6.06 11.00
C LYS A 159 -5.05 -5.91 12.52
N GLY A 160 -5.78 -6.80 13.20
CA GLY A 160 -5.69 -6.94 14.64
C GLY A 160 -4.27 -7.37 15.08
N ARG A 161 -3.78 -6.80 16.17
CA ARG A 161 -2.45 -7.13 16.69
C ARG A 161 -2.45 -8.57 17.20
N LYS A 162 -1.56 -9.42 16.67
CA LYS A 162 -1.31 -10.74 17.25
C LYS A 162 -0.57 -10.53 18.57
N GLU A 163 -1.29 -10.50 19.68
CA GLU A 163 -0.64 -10.64 20.98
C GLU A 163 0.09 -11.99 20.98
N LYS A 164 1.40 -11.97 21.23
CA LYS A 164 2.10 -13.22 21.56
C LYS A 164 1.44 -13.72 22.83
N LYS A 165 0.59 -14.75 22.73
CA LYS A 165 0.13 -15.50 23.90
C LYS A 165 1.39 -15.87 24.66
N HIS A 166 1.56 -15.31 25.85
CA HIS A 166 2.54 -15.79 26.81
C HIS A 166 2.09 -17.21 27.12
N LEU A 167 2.70 -18.20 26.47
CA LEU A 167 2.55 -19.59 26.88
C LEU A 167 3.14 -19.59 28.30
N PRO A 168 2.35 -19.87 29.36
CA PRO A 168 2.97 -20.11 30.66
C PRO A 168 3.99 -21.22 30.44
N ASP A 169 5.19 -21.06 31.00
CA ASP A 169 6.25 -22.05 30.96
C ASP A 169 5.64 -23.42 31.31
N ARG A 170 5.33 -24.23 30.29
CA ARG A 170 4.95 -25.61 30.51
C ARG A 170 6.26 -26.29 30.87
N GLU A 171 6.43 -26.56 32.16
CA GLU A 171 7.47 -27.49 32.60
C GLU A 171 7.36 -28.74 31.73
N PRO A 172 8.47 -29.19 31.11
CA PRO A 172 8.46 -30.42 30.36
C PRO A 172 8.13 -31.58 31.30
N ASP A 173 6.93 -32.15 31.15
CA ASP A 173 6.47 -33.36 31.83
C ASP A 173 7.21 -34.57 31.24
N PHE A 174 8.36 -34.89 31.85
CA PHE A 174 9.02 -36.17 31.65
C PHE A 174 8.26 -37.20 32.48
N GLY A 175 7.22 -37.80 31.88
CA GLY A 175 6.39 -38.82 32.50
C GLY A 175 7.20 -39.91 33.24
N PRO A 176 6.55 -40.70 34.12
CA PRO A 176 7.24 -41.54 35.09
C PRO A 176 8.23 -42.49 34.40
N GLY A 177 9.52 -42.26 34.66
CA GLY A 177 10.60 -43.06 34.08
C GLY A 177 10.45 -44.54 34.44
N SER A 178 10.30 -45.38 33.42
CA SER A 178 10.30 -46.83 33.58
C SER A 178 11.70 -47.27 34.02
N ARG A 179 11.85 -47.66 35.28
CA ARG A 179 12.97 -48.48 35.73
C ARG A 179 12.69 -49.92 35.32
N GLY A 180 13.42 -50.40 34.33
CA GLY A 180 13.56 -51.80 33.96
C GLY A 180 15.04 -52.15 33.94
#